data_AF-A0A7X9FUX7-F1
#
_entry.id   AF-A0A7X9FUX7-F1
#
_cell.length_a   1.000
_cell.length_b   1.000
_cell.length_c   1.000
_cell.angle_alpha   90.00
_cell.angle_beta   90.00
_cell.angle_gamma   90.00
#
_symmetry.space_group_name_H-M   'P 1'
#
loop_
_entity.id
_entity.type
_entity.pdbx_description
1 polymer ?
#
loop_
_entity_poly.entity_id
_entity_poly.type
_entity_poly.pdbx_seq_one_letter_code
_entity_poly.pdbx_strand_id
1 'polypeptide(L)'
;MKSKLSLFVLALIFLAVACGMNSLPSRDSWYAQHYFIMHDYEQNTYRQLTSAGRLEFQKLFWEARQPVAKQEFDNRLLAIQRLFKTENRNQPWNTDRARVYLLNGSPASIDYRQNTDWVTTMSPSSSGVSRGVDVNDRTNEDIQANTAEIWVYPYDKYFIYYIFTFSSPSSWKLDPATFQNNRYLQNLEELNKDLTFAVIDEEAYKAKLSALPHSK
;
A
#
# COMPACT_ATOMS: atom_id res chain seq x y z
N MET A 1 50.66 36.06 13.29
CA MET A 1 50.32 35.03 12.27
C MET A 1 50.68 33.67 12.86
N LYS A 2 49.84 32.65 12.67
CA LYS A 2 49.79 31.35 13.39
C LYS A 2 48.94 31.42 14.66
N SER A 3 47.78 30.79 14.76
CA SER A 3 47.02 30.01 13.80
C SER A 3 45.63 29.89 14.42
N LYS A 4 44.67 30.63 13.87
CA LYS A 4 43.22 30.51 14.09
C LYS A 4 42.68 29.13 13.61
N LEU A 5 43.53 28.10 13.69
CA LEU A 5 43.40 26.77 13.12
C LEU A 5 42.81 25.79 14.14
N SER A 6 42.89 26.12 15.44
CA SER A 6 42.39 25.21 16.49
C SER A 6 40.89 25.32 16.76
N LEU A 7 40.24 26.44 16.37
CA LEU A 7 38.78 26.58 16.51
C LEU A 7 38.00 26.06 15.30
N PHE A 8 38.65 25.91 14.14
CA PHE A 8 37.98 25.37 12.95
C PHE A 8 37.83 23.84 12.99
N VAL A 9 38.71 23.13 13.70
CA VAL A 9 38.65 21.66 13.76
C VAL A 9 37.53 21.16 14.69
N LEU A 10 37.20 21.89 15.75
CA LEU A 10 36.11 21.48 16.65
C LEU A 10 34.70 21.79 16.09
N ALA A 11 34.59 22.80 15.21
CA ALA A 11 33.34 23.11 14.51
C ALA A 11 33.05 22.13 13.34
N LEU A 12 34.06 21.43 12.84
CA LEU A 12 33.93 20.45 11.74
C LEU A 12 33.46 19.06 12.20
N ILE A 13 33.50 18.74 13.50
CA ILE A 13 33.04 17.45 14.04
C ILE A 13 31.52 17.45 14.32
N PHE A 14 30.90 18.63 14.48
CA PHE A 14 29.44 18.75 14.62
C PHE A 14 28.66 18.85 13.30
N LEU A 15 29.36 18.91 12.16
CA LEU A 15 28.75 18.99 10.81
C LEU A 15 28.68 17.64 10.08
N ALA A 16 29.05 16.54 10.74
CA ALA A 16 29.08 15.19 10.16
C ALA A 16 27.99 14.24 10.71
N VAL A 17 26.92 14.76 11.33
CA VAL A 17 25.70 14.00 11.66
C VAL A 17 24.47 14.77 11.21
N ALA A 18 24.40 15.08 9.92
CA ALA A 18 23.16 15.54 9.28
C ALA A 18 23.01 15.10 7.82
N CYS A 19 24.02 14.43 7.24
CA CYS A 19 23.89 13.71 5.97
C CYS A 19 23.30 12.32 6.23
N GLY A 20 22.05 12.30 6.67
CA GLY A 20 21.26 11.09 6.92
C GLY A 20 19.75 11.31 6.79
N MET A 21 19.31 12.57 6.62
CA MET A 21 18.05 12.83 5.93
C MET A 21 18.34 12.69 4.44
N ASN A 22 18.44 11.45 3.97
CA ASN A 22 17.97 11.17 2.63
C ASN A 22 16.55 11.73 2.61
N SER A 23 16.42 12.86 1.92
CA SER A 23 15.16 13.33 1.38
C SER A 23 14.53 12.11 0.71
N LEU A 24 13.68 11.41 1.48
CA LEU A 24 12.62 10.59 0.92
C LEU A 24 12.04 11.45 -0.19
N PRO A 25 12.04 10.99 -1.45
CA PRO A 25 11.40 11.77 -2.49
C PRO A 25 9.98 12.02 -1.99
N SER A 26 9.65 13.28 -1.73
CA SER A 26 8.34 13.73 -1.22
C SER A 26 7.27 13.63 -2.32
N ARG A 27 7.29 12.54 -3.08
CA ARG A 27 6.46 12.28 -4.24
C ARG A 27 5.90 10.86 -4.30
N ASP A 28 5.85 10.15 -3.18
CA ASP A 28 4.96 9.01 -3.09
C ASP A 28 3.52 9.46 -2.84
N SER A 29 2.96 10.10 -3.87
CA SER A 29 1.51 10.10 -4.08
C SER A 29 0.94 8.67 -3.98
N TRP A 30 1.76 7.65 -4.27
CA TRP A 30 1.48 6.23 -4.07
C TRP A 30 1.28 5.83 -2.61
N TYR A 31 2.14 6.27 -1.68
CA TYR A 31 2.01 5.91 -0.24
C TYR A 31 0.80 6.56 0.44
N ALA A 32 0.22 7.60 -0.16
CA ALA A 32 -0.99 8.26 0.34
C ALA A 32 -2.24 7.94 -0.50
N GLN A 33 -2.17 6.96 -1.43
CA GLN A 33 -3.35 6.52 -2.16
C GLN A 33 -4.25 5.70 -1.22
N HIS A 34 -5.10 6.41 -0.48
CA HIS A 34 -6.29 5.83 0.11
C HIS A 34 -7.14 5.24 -1.00
N TYR A 35 -7.47 3.96 -0.90
CA TYR A 35 -8.37 3.33 -1.87
C TYR A 35 -9.80 3.63 -1.48
N PHE A 36 -10.48 4.30 -2.41
CA PHE A 36 -11.85 4.72 -2.21
C PHE A 36 -12.79 3.56 -2.58
N ILE A 37 -13.48 3.04 -1.56
CA ILE A 37 -14.71 2.25 -1.72
C ILE A 37 -15.87 3.12 -2.21
N MET A 38 -15.70 4.45 -2.17
CA MET A 38 -16.58 5.40 -2.81
C MET A 38 -16.41 5.34 -4.34
N HIS A 39 -17.52 5.30 -5.06
CA HIS A 39 -17.59 5.54 -6.48
C HIS A 39 -17.11 6.97 -6.82
N ASP A 40 -16.78 7.22 -8.08
CA ASP A 40 -16.19 8.50 -8.49
C ASP A 40 -17.11 9.69 -8.22
N TYR A 41 -18.42 9.54 -8.43
CA TYR A 41 -19.38 10.60 -8.13
C TYR A 41 -19.50 10.88 -6.63
N GLU A 42 -19.40 9.85 -5.78
CA GLU A 42 -19.39 9.99 -4.33
C GLU A 42 -18.16 10.77 -3.86
N GLN A 43 -16.98 10.44 -4.40
CA GLN A 43 -15.74 11.16 -4.10
C GLN A 43 -15.82 12.62 -4.53
N ASN A 44 -16.36 12.89 -5.72
CA ASN A 44 -16.52 14.25 -6.23
C ASN A 44 -17.43 15.08 -5.35
N THR A 45 -18.59 14.52 -4.95
CA THR A 45 -19.49 15.17 -4.00
C THR A 45 -18.82 15.40 -2.65
N TYR A 46 -18.20 14.37 -2.06
CA TYR A 46 -17.59 14.45 -0.73
C TYR A 46 -16.54 15.58 -0.60
N ARG A 47 -15.75 15.81 -1.66
CA ARG A 47 -14.75 16.90 -1.70
C ARG A 47 -15.39 18.28 -1.59
N GLN A 48 -16.59 18.44 -2.12
CA GLN A 48 -17.36 19.69 -2.13
C GLN A 48 -18.22 19.88 -0.88
N LEU A 49 -18.24 18.94 0.06
CA LEU A 49 -19.02 19.06 1.29
C LEU A 49 -18.29 19.85 2.37
N THR A 50 -19.05 20.60 3.16
CA THR A 50 -18.59 21.17 4.43
C THR A 50 -18.27 20.06 5.45
N SER A 51 -17.61 20.40 6.56
CA SER A 51 -17.36 19.45 7.65
C SER A 51 -18.64 18.78 8.18
N ALA A 52 -19.74 19.54 8.29
CA ALA A 52 -21.05 19.00 8.68
C ALA A 52 -21.61 18.06 7.61
N GLY A 53 -21.57 18.47 6.34
CA GLY A 53 -22.02 17.63 5.21
C GLY A 53 -21.24 16.32 5.11
N ARG A 54 -19.93 16.32 5.39
CA ARG A 54 -19.11 15.09 5.41
C ARG A 54 -19.52 14.11 6.51
N LEU A 55 -20.02 14.58 7.64
CA LEU A 55 -20.52 13.71 8.71
C LEU A 55 -21.83 13.03 8.27
N GLU A 56 -22.76 13.78 7.68
CA GLU A 56 -24.01 13.23 7.16
C GLU A 56 -23.79 12.30 5.96
N PHE A 57 -22.81 12.63 5.11
CA PHE A 57 -22.40 11.77 4.00
C PHE A 57 -22.02 10.36 4.48
N GLN A 58 -21.25 10.23 5.57
CA GLN A 58 -20.83 8.92 6.08
C GLN A 58 -22.02 8.06 6.49
N LYS A 59 -23.06 8.68 7.07
CA LYS A 59 -24.31 7.98 7.40
C LYS A 59 -25.02 7.52 6.14
N LEU A 60 -25.25 8.43 5.19
CA LEU A 60 -25.94 8.12 3.94
C LEU A 60 -25.20 7.09 3.08
N PHE A 61 -23.87 7.11 3.09
CA PHE A 61 -23.01 6.16 2.37
C PHE A 61 -23.32 4.71 2.75
N TRP A 62 -23.47 4.43 4.04
CA TRP A 62 -23.79 3.08 4.52
C TRP A 62 -25.28 2.74 4.40
N GLU A 63 -26.17 3.71 4.58
CA GLU A 63 -27.62 3.51 4.40
C GLU A 63 -28.01 3.19 2.95
N ALA A 64 -27.25 3.71 1.98
CA ALA A 64 -27.50 3.48 0.57
C ALA A 64 -27.04 2.11 0.07
N ARG A 65 -26.38 1.32 0.91
CA ARG A 65 -25.80 0.00 0.58
C ARG A 65 -26.50 -1.11 1.35
N GLN A 66 -26.30 -2.35 0.93
CA GLN A 66 -26.78 -3.51 1.67
C GLN A 66 -26.12 -3.58 3.06
N PRO A 67 -26.83 -3.96 4.14
CA PRO A 67 -26.24 -4.04 5.48
C PRO A 67 -24.99 -4.94 5.56
N VAL A 68 -24.95 -6.00 4.74
CA VAL A 68 -23.81 -6.91 4.63
C VAL A 68 -22.54 -6.19 4.17
N ALA A 69 -22.63 -5.14 3.34
CA ALA A 69 -21.48 -4.39 2.86
C ALA A 69 -20.73 -3.71 4.01
N LYS A 70 -21.48 -3.12 4.94
CA LYS A 70 -20.90 -2.50 6.13
C LYS A 70 -20.29 -3.57 7.05
N GLN A 71 -20.99 -4.68 7.25
CA GLN A 71 -20.48 -5.79 8.06
C GLN A 71 -19.16 -6.34 7.51
N GLU A 72 -19.09 -6.55 6.19
CA GLU A 72 -17.86 -6.98 5.50
C GLU A 72 -16.73 -5.96 5.67
N PHE A 73 -17.02 -4.67 5.49
CA PHE A 73 -16.03 -3.62 5.73
C PHE A 73 -15.48 -3.65 7.16
N ASP A 74 -16.37 -3.73 8.15
CA ASP A 74 -15.99 -3.77 9.57
C ASP A 74 -15.15 -5.02 9.88
N ASN A 75 -15.54 -6.18 9.37
CA ASN A 75 -14.78 -7.43 9.50
C ASN A 75 -13.39 -7.31 8.89
N ARG A 76 -13.29 -6.72 7.69
CA ARG A 76 -12.00 -6.52 7.02
C ARG A 76 -11.11 -5.56 7.80
N LEU A 77 -11.69 -4.49 8.35
CA LEU A 77 -10.98 -3.53 9.18
C LEU A 77 -10.43 -4.18 10.46
N LEU A 78 -11.22 -5.04 11.13
CA LEU A 78 -10.77 -5.81 12.29
C LEU A 78 -9.61 -6.75 11.94
N ALA A 79 -9.68 -7.44 10.80
CA ALA A 79 -8.61 -8.30 10.32
C ALA A 79 -7.33 -7.50 10.05
N ILE A 80 -7.43 -6.35 9.37
CA ILE A 80 -6.31 -5.45 9.10
C ILE A 80 -5.64 -4.99 10.40
N GLN A 81 -6.44 -4.56 11.38
CA GLN A 81 -5.93 -4.13 12.69
C GLN A 81 -5.20 -5.25 13.44
N ARG A 82 -5.62 -6.50 13.25
CA ARG A 82 -5.00 -7.68 13.86
C ARG A 82 -3.70 -8.09 13.14
N LEU A 83 -3.73 -8.17 11.81
CA LEU A 83 -2.64 -8.74 11.01
C LEU A 83 -1.51 -7.74 10.75
N PHE A 84 -1.83 -6.45 10.63
CA PHE A 84 -0.91 -5.41 10.19
C PHE A 84 -0.77 -4.30 11.24
N LYS A 85 -0.94 -4.64 12.52
CA LYS A 85 -1.00 -3.67 13.63
C LYS A 85 0.22 -2.76 13.69
N THR A 86 1.41 -3.33 13.51
CA THR A 86 2.68 -2.62 13.66
C THR A 86 2.88 -1.65 12.51
N GLU A 87 2.61 -2.12 11.29
CA GLU A 87 2.76 -1.36 10.05
C GLU A 87 1.68 -0.29 9.89
N ASN A 88 0.50 -0.52 10.48
CA ASN A 88 -0.65 0.38 10.47
C ASN A 88 -0.85 1.14 11.79
N ARG A 89 0.18 1.25 12.63
CA ARG A 89 0.06 1.85 13.97
C ARG A 89 -0.54 3.25 13.99
N ASN A 90 -0.21 4.08 12.99
CA ASN A 90 -0.69 5.47 12.90
C ASN A 90 -2.01 5.58 12.13
N GLN A 91 -2.27 4.66 11.21
CA GLN A 91 -3.46 4.61 10.38
C GLN A 91 -3.70 3.16 9.97
N PRO A 92 -4.87 2.55 10.30
CA PRO A 92 -5.29 1.31 9.63
C PRO A 92 -5.19 1.56 8.12
N TRP A 93 -4.77 0.59 7.29
CA TRP A 93 -4.60 0.73 5.81
C TRP A 93 -3.40 1.53 5.26
N ASN A 94 -2.37 1.84 6.03
CA ASN A 94 -1.15 2.47 5.51
C ASN A 94 -0.29 1.52 4.62
N THR A 95 -0.50 0.21 4.69
CA THR A 95 0.24 -0.75 3.85
C THR A 95 -0.54 -1.20 2.63
N ASP A 96 0.19 -1.53 1.56
CA ASP A 96 -0.40 -2.10 0.33
C ASP A 96 -1.20 -3.38 0.63
N ARG A 97 -0.71 -4.24 1.54
CA ARG A 97 -1.41 -5.46 1.95
C ARG A 97 -2.77 -5.17 2.58
N ALA A 98 -2.85 -4.19 3.46
CA ALA A 98 -4.10 -3.80 4.10
C ALA A 98 -5.09 -3.19 3.12
N ARG A 99 -4.62 -2.37 2.17
CA ARG A 99 -5.41 -1.82 1.07
C ARG A 99 -6.00 -2.93 0.19
N VAL A 100 -5.18 -3.87 -0.28
CA VAL A 100 -5.62 -5.00 -1.11
C VAL A 100 -6.63 -5.85 -0.35
N TYR A 101 -6.41 -6.09 0.95
CA TYR A 101 -7.35 -6.80 1.80
C TYR A 101 -8.69 -6.06 1.97
N LEU A 102 -8.65 -4.75 2.18
CA LEU A 102 -9.88 -3.95 2.31
C LEU A 102 -10.72 -4.02 1.03
N LEU A 103 -10.06 -3.96 -0.13
CA LEU A 103 -10.68 -4.00 -1.43
C LEU A 103 -11.19 -5.40 -1.79
N ASN A 104 -10.32 -6.40 -1.75
CA ASN A 104 -10.58 -7.71 -2.33
C ASN A 104 -10.87 -8.82 -1.29
N GLY A 105 -10.71 -8.52 -0.01
CA GLY A 105 -10.76 -9.52 1.06
C GLY A 105 -9.52 -10.41 1.10
N SER A 106 -9.63 -11.54 1.81
CA SER A 106 -8.56 -12.54 1.90
C SER A 106 -8.25 -13.15 0.53
N PRO A 107 -6.97 -13.33 0.17
CA PRO A 107 -6.61 -14.06 -1.05
C PRO A 107 -6.98 -15.54 -0.95
N ALA A 108 -7.14 -16.20 -2.10
CA ALA A 108 -7.38 -17.63 -2.17
C ALA A 108 -6.12 -18.44 -1.81
N SER A 109 -4.94 -17.92 -2.15
CA SER A 109 -3.65 -18.48 -1.71
C SER A 109 -2.61 -17.38 -1.47
N ILE A 110 -1.64 -17.70 -0.62
CA ILE A 110 -0.46 -16.87 -0.35
C ILE A 110 0.77 -17.75 -0.55
N ASP A 111 1.58 -17.44 -1.56
CA ASP A 111 2.82 -18.14 -1.88
C ASP A 111 4.03 -17.30 -1.50
N TYR A 112 5.11 -17.94 -1.06
CA TYR A 112 6.39 -17.29 -0.79
C TYR A 112 7.44 -17.78 -1.78
N ARG A 113 8.06 -16.86 -2.52
CA ARG A 113 9.11 -17.18 -3.51
C ARG A 113 10.40 -16.46 -3.16
N GLN A 114 11.54 -17.10 -3.38
CA GLN A 114 12.82 -16.39 -3.31
C GLN A 114 12.92 -15.40 -4.48
N ASN A 115 13.08 -14.13 -4.14
CA ASN A 115 13.35 -13.04 -5.07
C ASN A 115 14.78 -13.22 -5.61
N THR A 116 14.91 -14.01 -6.67
CA THR A 116 16.20 -14.25 -7.36
C THR A 116 16.55 -13.13 -8.34
N ASP A 117 15.62 -12.20 -8.60
CA ASP A 117 15.81 -11.08 -9.54
C ASP A 117 16.68 -9.94 -8.96
N TRP A 118 16.86 -9.86 -7.63
CA TRP A 118 17.81 -8.92 -7.03
C TRP A 118 19.27 -9.31 -7.33
N VAL A 119 19.59 -10.62 -7.39
CA VAL A 119 20.96 -11.10 -7.57
C VAL A 119 21.52 -10.79 -8.97
N THR A 120 20.66 -10.56 -9.96
CA THR A 120 21.08 -10.24 -11.34
C THR A 120 21.39 -8.75 -11.56
N THR A 121 21.00 -7.86 -10.64
CA THR A 121 21.23 -6.40 -10.79
C THR A 121 22.49 -5.91 -10.08
N MET A 122 23.16 -6.77 -9.31
CA MET A 122 24.53 -6.58 -8.82
C MET A 122 25.50 -7.55 -9.54
N SER A 123 25.55 -7.50 -10.88
CA SER A 123 26.75 -7.97 -11.57
C SER A 123 27.86 -6.95 -11.32
N PRO A 124 28.97 -7.30 -10.63
CA PRO A 124 30.16 -6.49 -10.67
C PRO A 124 30.68 -6.52 -12.11
N SER A 125 30.91 -5.33 -12.66
CA SER A 125 31.74 -5.17 -13.84
C SER A 125 33.05 -5.94 -13.65
N SER A 126 33.33 -6.83 -14.62
CA SER A 126 34.65 -7.34 -15.00
C SER A 126 35.48 -8.09 -13.95
N SER A 127 35.72 -9.38 -14.25
CA SER A 127 37.03 -10.03 -14.38
C SER A 127 37.01 -11.40 -13.71
N GLY A 128 37.36 -12.42 -14.49
CA GLY A 128 37.12 -13.82 -14.18
C GLY A 128 37.80 -14.35 -12.92
N VAL A 129 37.15 -15.33 -12.31
CA VAL A 129 37.68 -16.63 -11.90
C VAL A 129 36.46 -17.47 -11.53
N SER A 130 36.31 -18.62 -12.17
CA SER A 130 35.37 -19.67 -11.77
C SER A 130 35.76 -20.17 -10.37
N ARG A 131 35.00 -19.80 -9.34
CA ARG A 131 35.01 -20.48 -8.04
C ARG A 131 33.58 -20.66 -7.58
N GLY A 132 33.18 -21.92 -7.40
CA GLY A 132 31.93 -22.27 -6.74
C GLY A 132 31.86 -21.54 -5.41
N VAL A 133 30.80 -20.75 -5.23
CA VAL A 133 30.53 -20.04 -3.98
C VAL A 133 29.67 -20.97 -3.15
N ASP A 134 30.27 -21.47 -2.08
CA ASP A 134 29.61 -22.20 -1.00
C ASP A 134 28.35 -21.47 -0.54
N VAL A 135 27.20 -22.14 -0.75
CA VAL A 135 25.88 -21.71 -0.28
C VAL A 135 25.75 -22.14 1.18
N ASN A 136 26.54 -21.57 2.08
CA ASN A 136 26.52 -21.96 3.49
C ASN A 136 26.92 -20.80 4.43
N ASP A 137 26.27 -19.65 4.29
CA ASP A 137 26.01 -18.75 5.42
C ASP A 137 25.02 -17.65 5.00
N ARG A 138 23.72 -17.91 5.11
CA ARG A 138 22.70 -16.85 4.99
C ARG A 138 21.88 -16.87 6.26
N THR A 139 22.15 -15.93 7.13
CA THR A 139 21.41 -15.73 8.37
C THR A 139 19.94 -15.50 8.03
N ASN A 140 19.02 -15.88 8.93
CA ASN A 140 17.57 -15.81 8.71
C ASN A 140 17.05 -14.41 8.31
N GLU A 141 17.84 -13.36 8.55
CA GLU A 141 17.55 -11.97 8.12
C GLU A 141 17.72 -11.79 6.61
N ASP A 142 18.73 -12.41 5.99
CA ASP A 142 18.99 -12.34 4.53
C ASP A 142 17.95 -13.11 3.72
N ILE A 143 17.33 -14.13 4.31
CA ILE A 143 16.25 -14.91 3.68
C ILE A 143 15.00 -14.04 3.53
N GLN A 144 14.63 -13.26 4.56
CA GLN A 144 13.49 -12.35 4.49
C GLN A 144 13.74 -11.21 3.49
N ALA A 145 14.95 -10.67 3.44
CA ALA A 145 15.35 -9.64 2.46
C ALA A 145 15.20 -10.07 0.99
N ASN A 146 15.28 -11.37 0.72
CA ASN A 146 15.17 -11.94 -0.62
C ASN A 146 13.89 -12.76 -0.80
N THR A 147 12.79 -12.45 -0.11
CA THR A 147 11.52 -13.15 -0.26
C THR A 147 10.45 -12.24 -0.85
N ALA A 148 9.70 -12.79 -1.81
CA ALA A 148 8.46 -12.22 -2.33
C ALA A 148 7.26 -13.01 -1.77
N GLU A 149 6.23 -12.29 -1.33
CA GLU A 149 4.93 -12.82 -0.91
C GLU A 149 3.93 -12.54 -2.03
N ILE A 150 3.28 -13.59 -2.56
CA ILE A 150 2.40 -13.51 -3.73
C ILE A 150 1.00 -13.92 -3.30
N TRP A 151 0.06 -12.98 -3.39
CA TRP A 151 -1.34 -13.19 -3.07
C TRP A 151 -2.11 -13.47 -4.34
N VAL A 152 -2.85 -14.57 -4.41
CA VAL A 152 -3.61 -14.97 -5.61
C VAL A 152 -5.11 -14.86 -5.35
N TYR A 153 -5.82 -14.26 -6.30
CA TYR A 153 -7.26 -14.11 -6.33
C TYR A 153 -7.83 -14.74 -7.61
N PRO A 154 -8.92 -15.52 -7.52
CA PRO A 154 -9.64 -15.99 -8.70
C PRO A 154 -10.44 -14.83 -9.32
N TYR A 155 -10.39 -14.71 -10.64
CA TYR A 155 -11.20 -13.77 -11.40
C TYR A 155 -11.71 -14.42 -12.69
N ASP A 156 -13.00 -14.76 -12.72
CA ASP A 156 -13.60 -15.58 -13.78
C ASP A 156 -12.77 -16.87 -14.00
N LYS A 157 -12.17 -17.05 -15.19
CA LYS A 157 -11.29 -18.18 -15.52
C LYS A 157 -9.79 -17.86 -15.37
N TYR A 158 -9.44 -16.68 -14.87
CA TYR A 158 -8.09 -16.20 -14.72
C TYR A 158 -7.68 -16.08 -13.25
N PHE A 159 -6.38 -15.94 -13.01
CA PHE A 159 -5.82 -15.62 -11.71
C PHE A 159 -5.20 -14.23 -11.73
N ILE A 160 -5.48 -13.47 -10.69
CA ILE A 160 -4.93 -12.15 -10.42
C ILE A 160 -3.99 -12.28 -9.25
N TYR A 161 -2.82 -11.67 -9.34
CA TYR A 161 -1.83 -11.74 -8.28
C TYR A 161 -1.35 -10.37 -7.81
N TYR A 162 -1.11 -10.24 -6.52
CA TYR A 162 -0.37 -9.13 -5.93
C TYR A 162 0.96 -9.67 -5.43
N ILE A 163 2.06 -9.05 -5.85
CA ILE A 163 3.42 -9.43 -5.44
C ILE A 163 3.90 -8.38 -4.46
N PHE A 164 4.36 -8.82 -3.30
CA PHE A 164 4.96 -7.98 -2.29
C PHE A 164 6.40 -8.42 -2.07
N THR A 165 7.33 -7.47 -1.99
CA THR A 165 8.73 -7.73 -1.68
C THR A 165 9.12 -7.08 -0.37
N PHE A 166 10.00 -7.74 0.39
CA PHE A 166 10.51 -7.17 1.63
C PHE A 166 11.56 -6.10 1.33
N SER A 167 11.32 -4.91 1.87
CA SER A 167 12.21 -3.77 1.93
C SER A 167 12.70 -3.60 3.36
N SER A 168 13.99 -3.87 3.57
CA SER A 168 14.72 -3.63 4.83
C SER A 168 14.49 -2.19 5.34
N PRO A 169 14.37 -1.97 6.67
CA PRO A 169 14.57 -2.95 7.74
C PRO A 169 13.35 -3.78 8.15
N SER A 170 12.12 -3.46 7.70
CA SER A 170 10.92 -4.14 8.22
C SER A 170 9.63 -3.91 7.42
N SER A 171 9.70 -3.56 6.14
CA SER A 171 8.49 -3.20 5.37
C SER A 171 8.27 -4.11 4.17
N TRP A 172 7.04 -4.55 3.93
CA TRP A 172 6.65 -5.16 2.66
C TRP A 172 6.09 -4.08 1.74
N LYS A 173 6.50 -4.07 0.48
CA LYS A 173 6.03 -3.11 -0.53
C LYS A 173 5.44 -3.84 -1.71
N LEU A 174 4.41 -3.27 -2.34
CA LEU A 174 3.89 -3.80 -3.59
C LEU A 174 4.98 -3.70 -4.67
N ASP A 175 5.26 -4.83 -5.29
CA ASP A 175 6.24 -4.91 -6.36
C ASP A 175 5.64 -4.40 -7.68
N PRO A 176 6.34 -3.55 -8.45
CA PRO A 176 5.89 -3.10 -9.77
C PRO A 176 5.55 -4.26 -10.73
N ALA A 177 6.16 -5.43 -10.56
CA ALA A 177 5.83 -6.64 -11.31
C ALA A 177 4.38 -7.11 -11.12
N THR A 178 3.70 -6.68 -10.04
CA THR A 178 2.25 -6.88 -9.86
C THR A 178 1.43 -6.40 -11.05
N PHE A 179 1.84 -5.27 -11.65
CA PHE A 179 1.14 -4.68 -12.79
C PHE A 179 1.60 -5.25 -14.12
N GLN A 180 2.71 -6.00 -14.12
CA GLN A 180 3.23 -6.67 -15.30
C GLN A 180 2.53 -8.01 -15.46
N ASN A 181 1.91 -8.26 -16.62
CA ASN A 181 1.17 -9.48 -16.95
C ASN A 181 -0.12 -9.74 -16.15
N ASN A 182 -0.58 -8.78 -15.32
CA ASN A 182 -1.85 -8.87 -14.62
C ASN A 182 -2.97 -8.07 -15.32
N ARG A 183 -3.35 -8.54 -16.51
CA ARG A 183 -4.22 -7.81 -17.44
C ARG A 183 -5.57 -7.40 -16.85
N TYR A 184 -6.14 -8.22 -15.96
CA TYR A 184 -7.50 -8.01 -15.42
C TYR A 184 -7.50 -7.50 -13.97
N LEU A 185 -6.36 -7.04 -13.45
CA LEU A 185 -6.23 -6.53 -12.09
C LEU A 185 -7.24 -5.41 -11.81
N GLN A 186 -7.31 -4.41 -12.69
CA GLN A 186 -8.25 -3.30 -12.54
C GLN A 186 -9.70 -3.77 -12.53
N ASN A 187 -10.07 -4.68 -13.44
CA ASN A 187 -11.43 -5.22 -13.50
C ASN A 187 -11.79 -6.03 -12.24
N LEU A 188 -10.83 -6.75 -11.62
CA LEU A 188 -11.06 -7.40 -10.33
C LEU A 188 -11.31 -6.35 -9.23
N GLU A 189 -10.46 -5.33 -9.17
CA GLU A 189 -10.56 -4.25 -8.19
C GLU A 189 -11.92 -3.51 -8.29
N GLU A 190 -12.39 -3.25 -9.51
CA GLU A 190 -13.70 -2.66 -9.79
C GLU A 190 -14.85 -3.62 -9.45
N LEU A 191 -14.74 -4.89 -9.85
CA LEU A 191 -15.77 -5.90 -9.56
C LEU A 191 -16.07 -6.00 -8.06
N ASN A 192 -15.06 -5.96 -7.19
CA ASN A 192 -15.31 -6.03 -5.75
C ASN A 192 -16.04 -4.79 -5.22
N LYS A 193 -15.70 -3.60 -5.74
CA LYS A 193 -16.42 -2.36 -5.41
C LYS A 193 -17.89 -2.49 -5.77
N ASP A 194 -18.18 -2.98 -6.97
CA ASP A 194 -19.54 -3.09 -7.46
C ASP A 194 -20.31 -4.21 -6.74
N LEU A 195 -19.69 -5.37 -6.53
CA LEU A 195 -20.38 -6.51 -5.93
C LEU A 195 -20.62 -6.32 -4.42
N THR A 196 -19.63 -5.82 -3.70
CA THR A 196 -19.71 -5.68 -2.24
C THR A 196 -20.37 -4.37 -1.84
N PHE A 197 -20.10 -3.28 -2.57
CA PHE A 197 -20.46 -1.91 -2.16
C PHE A 197 -21.43 -1.23 -3.13
N ALA A 198 -22.19 -1.98 -3.93
CA ALA A 198 -23.26 -1.43 -4.77
C ALA A 198 -24.29 -0.63 -3.98
N VAL A 199 -24.73 0.45 -4.60
CA VAL A 199 -25.83 1.29 -4.12
C VAL A 199 -27.17 0.65 -4.51
N ILE A 200 -28.11 0.55 -3.55
CA ILE A 200 -29.42 -0.07 -3.73
C ILE A 200 -30.31 0.75 -4.66
N ASP A 201 -30.37 2.06 -4.44
CA ASP A 201 -31.13 3.03 -5.23
C ASP A 201 -30.25 4.25 -5.49
N GLU A 202 -29.60 4.25 -6.66
CA GLU A 202 -28.59 5.24 -7.01
C GLU A 202 -29.20 6.63 -7.26
N GLU A 203 -30.38 6.71 -7.85
CA GLU A 203 -31.04 7.99 -8.13
C GLU A 203 -31.49 8.67 -6.84
N ALA A 204 -32.18 7.95 -5.96
CA ALA A 204 -32.60 8.48 -4.67
C ALA A 204 -31.39 8.85 -3.80
N TYR A 205 -30.32 8.05 -3.86
CA TYR A 205 -29.09 8.35 -3.13
C TYR A 205 -28.41 9.62 -3.65
N LYS A 206 -28.24 9.78 -4.97
CA LYS A 206 -27.69 11.01 -5.58
C LYS A 206 -28.48 12.25 -5.20
N ALA A 207 -29.82 12.16 -5.17
CA ALA A 207 -30.67 13.25 -4.73
C ALA A 207 -30.37 13.64 -3.26
N LYS A 208 -30.28 12.66 -2.35
CA LYS A 208 -29.91 12.91 -0.94
C LYS A 208 -28.53 13.52 -0.80
N LEU A 209 -27.55 13.05 -1.57
CA LEU A 209 -26.20 13.60 -1.57
C LEU A 209 -26.17 15.07 -2.03
N SER A 210 -26.93 15.42 -3.07
CA SER A 210 -26.98 16.80 -3.58
C SER A 210 -27.61 17.79 -2.60
N ALA A 211 -28.47 17.31 -1.69
CA ALA A 211 -29.12 18.12 -0.67
C ALA A 211 -28.21 18.41 0.54
N LEU A 212 -27.04 17.76 0.64
CA LEU A 212 -26.11 17.98 1.75
C LEU A 212 -25.50 19.39 1.74
N PRO A 213 -25.03 19.91 2.89
CA PRO A 213 -24.37 21.22 2.93
C PRO A 213 -23.03 21.23 2.19
N HIS A 214 -22.99 21.89 1.02
CA HIS A 214 -21.79 22.06 0.19
C HIS A 214 -20.97 23.30 0.62
N SER A 215 -19.64 23.20 0.54
CA SER A 215 -18.76 24.35 0.63
C SER A 215 -19.02 25.25 -0.58
N LYS A 216 -19.39 26.51 -0.32
CA LYS A 216 -19.55 27.53 -1.36
C LYS A 216 -18.25 27.77 -2.13
#